data_AF-A0A1G7H5F7-F1
#
_entry.id   AF-A0A1G7H5F7-F1
#
_cell.length_a   1.000
_cell.length_b   1.000
_cell.length_c   1.000
_cell.angle_alpha   90.00
_cell.angle_beta   90.00
_cell.angle_gamma   90.00
#
_symmetry.space_group_name_H-M   'P 1'
#
loop_
_entity.id
_entity.type
_entity.pdbx_description
1 polymer ?
#
loop_
_entity_poly.entity_id
_entity_poly.type
_entity_poly.pdbx_seq_one_letter_code
_entity_poly.pdbx_strand_id
1 'polypeptide(L)'
;MPVGFLPSPALPRIAGLNLLPFFLQFLGLGLGETLGQGLCGSALGVSEAEAVRYGLVSEYYFYGQLFLILLALKVTYALGLVVLHFMYPGEDPSFAPLVWRLGVGLSLALLLLFLLTRTLPLPFATPLGLAFLSPAPLDPLSLLMVLPEPFLLWLFWRHRP
;
A
#
# COMPACT_ATOMS: atom_id res chain seq x y z
N MET A 1 25.72 -19.63 5.81
CA MET A 1 24.85 -20.17 4.75
C MET A 1 23.94 -19.04 4.32
N PRO A 2 23.76 -18.76 3.01
CA PRO A 2 22.75 -17.81 2.57
C PRO A 2 21.40 -18.32 3.11
N VAL A 3 20.74 -17.52 3.93
CA VAL A 3 19.42 -17.87 4.44
C VAL A 3 18.46 -17.59 3.30
N GLY A 4 17.71 -18.61 2.87
CA GLY A 4 16.70 -18.45 1.83
C GLY A 4 15.70 -17.35 2.20
N PHE A 5 15.03 -16.81 1.18
CA PHE A 5 14.04 -15.75 1.35
C PHE A 5 12.87 -16.17 2.25
N LEU A 6 12.30 -17.37 2.02
CA LEU A 6 11.18 -17.89 2.84
C LEU A 6 11.62 -18.44 4.21
N PRO A 7 12.78 -19.12 4.34
CA PRO A 7 13.32 -19.52 5.63
C PRO A 7 13.86 -18.36 6.49
N SER A 8 13.88 -17.13 5.98
CA SER A 8 14.50 -16.00 6.68
C SER A 8 13.85 -15.69 8.03
N PRO A 9 14.63 -15.46 9.09
CA PRO A 9 14.09 -14.96 10.37
C PRO A 9 13.49 -13.56 10.25
N ALA A 10 13.73 -12.86 9.14
CA ALA A 10 13.11 -11.57 8.84
C ALA A 10 11.69 -11.70 8.26
N LEU A 11 11.25 -12.90 7.85
CA LEU A 11 9.95 -13.11 7.23
C LEU A 11 8.77 -12.59 8.08
N PRO A 12 8.69 -12.84 9.40
CA PRO A 12 7.60 -12.29 10.21
C PRO A 12 7.61 -10.76 10.24
N ARG A 13 8.79 -10.14 10.18
CA ARG A 13 8.92 -8.68 10.12
C ARG A 13 8.43 -8.15 8.77
N ILE A 14 8.83 -8.79 7.67
CA ILE A 14 8.37 -8.43 6.31
C ILE A 14 6.86 -8.58 6.21
N ALA A 15 6.28 -9.67 6.69
CA ALA A 15 4.83 -9.89 6.68
C ALA A 15 4.11 -8.84 7.54
N GLY A 16 4.55 -8.62 8.78
CA GLY A 16 3.95 -7.64 9.69
C GLY A 16 4.00 -6.21 9.14
N LEU A 17 5.12 -5.80 8.56
CA LEU A 17 5.27 -4.48 7.95
C LEU A 17 4.43 -4.31 6.68
N ASN A 18 4.16 -5.37 5.92
CA ASN A 18 3.24 -5.31 4.78
C ASN A 18 1.76 -5.22 5.21
N LEU A 19 1.41 -5.80 6.35
CA LEU A 19 0.06 -5.75 6.93
C LEU A 19 -0.24 -4.40 7.60
N LEU A 20 0.76 -3.81 8.25
CA LEU A 20 0.60 -2.63 9.10
C LEU A 20 -0.16 -1.48 8.42
N PRO A 21 0.18 -1.05 7.18
CA PRO A 21 -0.51 0.08 6.55
C PRO A 21 -2.01 -0.19 6.36
N PHE A 22 -2.41 -1.41 6.00
CA PHE A 22 -3.82 -1.76 5.84
C PHE A 22 -4.60 -1.58 7.15
N PHE A 23 -4.07 -2.07 8.28
CA PHE A 23 -4.72 -1.88 9.59
C PHE A 23 -4.75 -0.42 10.03
N LEU A 24 -3.68 0.34 9.77
CA LEU A 24 -3.65 1.78 10.05
C LEU A 24 -4.71 2.53 9.23
N GLN A 25 -5.04 2.10 8.01
CA GLN A 25 -6.11 2.73 7.22
C GLN A 25 -7.47 2.69 7.93
N PHE A 26 -7.78 1.62 8.66
CA PHE A 26 -9.04 1.52 9.42
C PHE A 26 -9.05 2.44 10.64
N LEU A 27 -7.89 2.73 11.24
CA LEU A 27 -7.80 3.76 12.30
C LEU A 27 -8.18 5.15 11.76
N GLY A 28 -7.87 5.44 10.50
CA GLY A 28 -8.27 6.69 9.84
C GLY A 28 -9.79 6.88 9.71
N LEU A 29 -10.56 5.78 9.73
CA LEU A 29 -12.02 5.84 9.76
C LEU A 29 -12.57 6.24 11.14
N GLY A 30 -11.84 5.92 12.21
CA GLY A 30 -12.24 6.23 13.59
C GLY A 30 -11.61 7.49 14.17
N LEU A 31 -10.40 7.87 13.73
CA LEU A 31 -9.60 8.99 14.25
C LEU A 31 -9.30 10.04 13.17
N GLY A 32 -10.17 10.14 12.15
CA GLY A 32 -9.98 11.02 10.99
C GLY A 32 -9.81 12.50 11.35
N GLU A 33 -10.47 12.97 12.40
CA GLU A 33 -10.40 14.35 12.91
C GLU A 33 -9.01 14.73 13.45
N THR A 34 -8.22 13.75 13.93
CA THR A 34 -6.92 14.02 14.59
C THR A 34 -5.73 13.54 13.78
N LEU A 35 -5.81 12.33 13.21
CA LEU A 35 -4.71 11.71 12.45
C LEU A 35 -4.87 11.91 10.94
N GLY A 36 -6.03 12.38 10.49
CA GLY A 36 -6.40 12.48 9.10
C GLY A 36 -6.97 11.17 8.55
N GLN A 37 -7.42 11.26 7.31
CA GLN A 37 -8.19 10.23 6.62
C GLN A 37 -7.32 9.09 6.03
N GLY A 38 -5.99 9.21 6.10
CA GLY A 38 -5.05 8.20 5.58
C GLY A 38 -5.02 8.17 4.05
N LEU A 39 -4.44 7.10 3.48
CA LEU A 39 -4.28 6.94 2.03
C LEU A 39 -5.62 6.76 1.29
N CYS A 40 -6.64 6.23 1.96
CA CYS A 40 -7.91 5.83 1.32
C CYS A 40 -9.16 6.57 1.82
N GLY A 41 -9.07 7.56 2.71
CA GLY A 41 -10.30 8.04 3.37
C GLY A 41 -11.29 8.80 2.48
N SER A 42 -10.87 9.30 1.32
CA SER A 42 -11.77 9.77 0.25
C SER A 42 -12.61 8.64 -0.38
N ALA A 43 -12.12 7.40 -0.37
CA ALA A 43 -12.78 6.23 -0.94
C ALA A 43 -13.62 5.43 0.08
N LEU A 44 -13.27 5.53 1.37
CA LEU A 44 -13.91 4.77 2.45
C LEU A 44 -14.88 5.60 3.33
N GLY A 45 -14.84 6.93 3.25
CA GLY A 45 -15.62 7.84 4.10
C GLY A 45 -16.89 8.44 3.48
N VAL A 46 -17.16 8.22 2.18
CA VAL A 46 -18.31 8.82 1.46
C VAL A 46 -18.93 7.78 0.53
N SER A 47 -20.27 7.64 0.55
CA SER A 47 -20.96 6.74 -0.38
C SER A 47 -20.87 7.27 -1.82
N GLU A 48 -20.62 6.39 -2.80
CA GLU A 48 -20.53 6.77 -4.24
C GLU A 48 -21.72 7.62 -4.70
N ALA A 49 -22.92 7.30 -4.22
CA ALA A 49 -24.15 8.01 -4.57
C ALA A 49 -24.19 9.45 -4.05
N GLU A 50 -23.54 9.73 -2.91
CA GLU A 50 -23.49 11.05 -2.28
C GLU A 50 -22.34 11.89 -2.85
N ALA A 51 -21.20 11.24 -3.16
CA ALA A 51 -20.09 11.81 -3.91
C ALA A 51 -20.52 12.29 -5.31
N VAL A 52 -21.29 11.47 -6.05
CA VAL A 52 -21.83 11.83 -7.37
C VAL A 52 -22.86 12.96 -7.29
N ARG A 53 -23.71 12.98 -6.27
CA ARG A 53 -24.82 13.93 -6.14
C ARG A 53 -24.39 15.35 -5.75
N TYR A 54 -23.24 15.51 -5.10
CA TYR A 54 -22.69 16.82 -4.72
C TYR A 54 -21.55 17.31 -5.64
N GLY A 55 -21.27 16.64 -6.77
CA GLY A 55 -20.12 16.99 -7.62
C GLY A 55 -18.76 16.71 -6.95
N LEU A 56 -18.78 16.02 -5.82
CA LEU A 56 -17.64 15.51 -5.06
C LEU A 56 -17.26 14.10 -5.54
N VAL A 57 -17.37 13.84 -6.85
CA VAL A 57 -16.75 12.66 -7.50
C VAL A 57 -15.25 12.89 -7.39
N SER A 58 -14.76 12.63 -6.19
CA SER A 58 -13.66 13.40 -5.67
C SER A 58 -12.40 13.10 -6.46
N GLU A 59 -11.69 14.17 -6.76
CA GLU A 59 -10.27 14.21 -7.11
C GLU A 59 -9.46 13.07 -6.46
N TYR A 60 -9.74 12.80 -5.19
CA TYR A 60 -9.04 11.83 -4.37
C TYR A 60 -9.67 10.43 -4.32
N TYR A 61 -10.85 10.21 -4.91
CA TYR A 61 -11.55 8.91 -4.87
C TYR A 61 -10.80 7.84 -5.68
N PHE A 62 -10.43 8.16 -6.92
CA PHE A 62 -9.73 7.24 -7.81
C PHE A 62 -8.39 6.78 -7.22
N TYR A 63 -7.57 7.73 -6.76
CA TYR A 63 -6.29 7.41 -6.14
C TYR A 63 -6.47 6.70 -4.79
N GLY A 64 -7.49 7.06 -4.00
CA GLY A 64 -7.84 6.34 -2.77
C GLY A 64 -8.19 4.87 -3.04
N GLN A 65 -8.90 4.58 -4.14
CA GLN A 65 -9.20 3.21 -4.57
C GLN A 65 -7.94 2.46 -5.01
N LEU A 66 -7.03 3.10 -5.76
CA LEU A 66 -5.73 2.50 -6.11
C LEU A 66 -4.91 2.16 -4.87
N PHE A 67 -4.86 3.06 -3.88
CA PHE A 67 -4.21 2.76 -2.60
C PHE A 67 -4.88 1.59 -1.89
N LEU A 68 -6.21 1.53 -1.87
CA LEU A 68 -6.93 0.43 -1.24
C LEU A 68 -6.63 -0.92 -1.90
N ILE A 69 -6.57 -0.94 -3.24
CA ILE A 69 -6.17 -2.13 -4.01
C ILE A 69 -4.73 -2.53 -3.66
N LEU A 70 -3.80 -1.58 -3.64
CA LEU A 70 -2.40 -1.88 -3.29
C LEU A 70 -2.26 -2.40 -1.86
N LEU A 71 -2.98 -1.81 -0.89
CA LEU A 71 -2.99 -2.28 0.48
C LEU A 71 -3.58 -3.69 0.59
N ALA A 72 -4.68 -3.98 -0.10
CA ALA A 72 -5.26 -5.32 -0.16
C ALA A 72 -4.28 -6.33 -0.76
N LEU A 73 -3.61 -5.99 -1.87
CA LEU A 73 -2.58 -6.83 -2.49
C LEU A 73 -1.41 -7.10 -1.54
N LYS A 74 -0.97 -6.10 -0.76
CA LYS A 74 0.08 -6.28 0.25
C LYS A 74 -0.35 -7.21 1.39
N VAL A 75 -1.60 -7.15 1.81
CA VAL A 75 -2.18 -8.10 2.78
C VAL A 75 -2.19 -9.51 2.20
N THR A 76 -2.69 -9.69 0.98
CA THR A 76 -2.68 -10.98 0.29
C THR A 76 -1.27 -11.52 0.14
N TYR A 77 -0.31 -10.66 -0.22
CA TYR A 77 1.10 -11.01 -0.32
C TYR A 77 1.66 -11.46 1.04
N ALA A 78 1.41 -10.72 2.12
CA ALA A 78 1.88 -11.07 3.46
C ALA A 78 1.31 -12.41 3.94
N LEU A 79 0.02 -12.66 3.72
CA LEU A 79 -0.60 -13.95 4.01
C LEU A 79 -0.01 -15.06 3.14
N GLY A 80 0.22 -14.79 1.86
CA GLY A 80 0.89 -15.71 0.94
C GLY A 80 2.29 -16.09 1.42
N LEU A 81 3.08 -15.14 1.93
CA LEU A 81 4.40 -15.42 2.52
C LEU A 81 4.30 -16.36 3.72
N VAL A 82 3.33 -16.14 4.61
CA VAL A 82 3.11 -17.01 5.78
C VAL A 82 2.74 -18.43 5.32
N VAL A 83 1.81 -18.57 4.38
CA VAL A 83 1.40 -19.87 3.82
C VAL A 83 2.60 -20.58 3.16
N LEU A 84 3.36 -19.87 2.34
CA LEU A 84 4.54 -20.41 1.67
C LEU A 84 5.62 -20.86 2.65
N HIS A 85 5.83 -20.12 3.75
CA HIS A 85 6.76 -20.51 4.80
C HIS A 85 6.37 -21.83 5.48
N PHE A 86 5.07 -22.07 5.69
CA PHE A 86 4.58 -23.34 6.22
C PHE A 86 4.65 -24.48 5.20
N MET A 87 4.44 -24.19 3.91
CA MET A 87 4.49 -25.20 2.84
C MET A 87 5.91 -25.63 2.48
N TYR A 88 6.88 -24.72 2.55
CA TYR A 88 8.28 -24.97 2.20
C TYR A 88 9.21 -24.68 3.38
N PRO A 89 9.17 -25.50 4.44
CA PRO A 89 10.03 -25.32 5.59
C PRO A 89 11.49 -25.61 5.22
N GLY A 90 12.33 -24.58 5.17
CA GLY A 90 13.78 -24.71 5.04
C GLY A 90 14.33 -24.73 3.61
N GLU A 91 13.47 -24.70 2.59
CA GLU A 91 13.88 -24.62 1.18
C GLU A 91 13.09 -23.53 0.46
N ASP A 92 13.75 -22.80 -0.44
CA ASP A 92 13.06 -21.86 -1.31
C ASP A 92 12.55 -22.59 -2.56
N PRO A 93 11.26 -22.47 -2.91
CA PRO A 93 10.75 -22.99 -4.17
C PRO A 93 11.36 -22.23 -5.34
N SER A 94 11.34 -22.84 -6.54
CA SER A 94 11.89 -22.25 -7.77
C SER A 94 11.27 -20.89 -8.14
N PHE A 95 10.06 -20.59 -7.65
CA PHE A 95 9.36 -19.33 -7.85
C PHE A 95 9.60 -18.29 -6.74
N ALA A 96 10.44 -18.57 -5.73
CA ALA A 96 10.76 -17.60 -4.67
C ALA A 96 11.29 -16.24 -5.21
N PRO A 97 12.12 -16.18 -6.28
CA PRO A 97 12.52 -14.91 -6.87
C PRO A 97 11.35 -14.09 -7.43
N LEU A 98 10.29 -14.75 -7.92
CA LEU A 98 9.09 -14.07 -8.40
C LEU A 98 8.31 -13.47 -7.22
N VAL A 99 8.13 -14.23 -6.15
CA VAL A 99 7.47 -13.76 -4.92
C VAL A 99 8.22 -12.56 -4.35
N TRP A 100 9.55 -12.64 -4.26
CA TRP A 100 10.39 -11.53 -3.84
C TRP A 100 10.21 -10.29 -4.73
N ARG A 101 10.23 -10.45 -6.07
CA ARG A 101 9.98 -9.36 -7.03
C ARG A 101 8.61 -8.72 -6.85
N LEU A 102 7.57 -9.51 -6.58
CA LEU A 102 6.24 -9.01 -6.30
C LEU A 102 6.22 -8.15 -5.04
N GLY A 103 6.89 -8.60 -3.96
CA GLY A 103 7.02 -7.82 -2.73
C GLY A 103 7.70 -6.46 -2.95
N VAL A 104 8.83 -6.46 -3.66
CA VAL A 104 9.54 -5.22 -4.04
C VAL A 104 8.66 -4.33 -4.91
N GLY A 105 7.98 -4.90 -5.91
CA GLY A 105 7.10 -4.18 -6.82
C GLY A 105 5.93 -3.52 -6.10
N LEU A 106 5.27 -4.22 -5.17
CA LEU A 106 4.17 -3.69 -4.38
C LEU A 106 4.63 -2.54 -3.47
N SER A 107 5.76 -2.70 -2.78
CA SER A 107 6.32 -1.64 -1.93
C SER A 107 6.76 -0.41 -2.71
N LEU A 108 7.42 -0.60 -3.86
CA LEU A 108 7.79 0.50 -4.75
C LEU A 108 6.55 1.20 -5.34
N ALA A 109 5.56 0.45 -5.80
CA ALA A 109 4.34 1.00 -6.37
C ALA A 109 3.60 1.87 -5.35
N LEU A 110 3.46 1.40 -4.09
CA LEU A 110 2.81 2.16 -3.03
C LEU A 110 3.59 3.44 -2.70
N LEU A 111 4.92 3.34 -2.53
CA LEU A 111 5.77 4.50 -2.24
C LEU A 111 5.76 5.53 -3.38
N LEU A 112 5.89 5.08 -4.63
CA LEU A 112 5.85 5.96 -5.79
C LEU A 112 4.49 6.62 -5.95
N LEU A 113 3.41 5.85 -5.83
CA LEU A 113 2.06 6.42 -5.92
C LEU A 113 1.84 7.48 -4.83
N PHE A 114 2.30 7.23 -3.61
CA PHE A 114 2.28 8.23 -2.53
C PHE A 114 3.08 9.48 -2.87
N LEU A 115 4.32 9.35 -3.34
CA LEU A 115 5.12 10.52 -3.70
C LEU A 115 4.46 11.30 -4.85
N LEU A 116 3.95 10.60 -5.86
CA LEU A 116 3.30 11.22 -7.01
C LEU A 116 2.04 12.00 -6.60
N THR A 117 1.16 11.43 -5.77
CA THR A 117 -0.08 12.11 -5.36
C THR A 117 0.18 13.31 -4.43
N ARG A 118 1.32 13.35 -3.75
CA ARG A 118 1.71 14.44 -2.83
C ARG A 118 2.62 15.51 -3.46
N THR A 119 3.27 15.20 -4.58
CA THR A 119 4.23 16.14 -5.22
C THR A 119 3.78 16.66 -6.57
N LEU A 120 2.97 15.90 -7.31
CA LEU A 120 2.56 16.25 -8.66
C LEU A 120 1.05 16.46 -8.76
N PRO A 121 0.62 17.41 -9.60
CA PRO A 121 -0.77 17.49 -10.00
C PRO A 121 -1.07 16.34 -10.97
N LEU A 122 -1.60 15.23 -10.46
CA LEU A 122 -1.88 14.06 -11.29
C LEU A 122 -3.16 14.24 -12.11
N PRO A 123 -3.18 13.70 -13.35
CA PRO A 123 -4.35 13.82 -14.21
C PRO A 123 -5.43 12.81 -13.83
N PHE A 124 -6.69 13.25 -13.78
CA PHE A 124 -7.85 12.40 -13.59
C PHE A 124 -8.89 12.65 -14.68
N ALA A 125 -9.67 11.61 -14.99
CA ALA A 125 -10.69 11.66 -16.03
C ALA A 125 -11.98 12.29 -15.48
N THR A 126 -12.48 13.30 -16.18
CA THR A 126 -13.80 13.89 -15.95
C THR A 126 -14.67 13.76 -17.21
N PRO A 127 -16.00 13.90 -17.09
CA PRO A 127 -16.89 13.95 -18.26
C PRO A 127 -16.54 15.06 -19.27
N LEU A 128 -15.80 16.10 -18.84
CA LEU A 128 -15.38 17.24 -19.66
C LEU A 128 -13.95 17.09 -20.20
N GLY A 129 -13.24 16.00 -19.87
CA GLY A 129 -11.86 15.74 -20.30
C GLY A 129 -10.91 15.45 -19.13
N LEU A 130 -9.60 15.44 -19.41
CA LEU A 130 -8.58 15.32 -18.37
C LEU A 130 -8.47 16.62 -17.59
N ALA A 131 -8.61 16.52 -16.27
CA ALA A 131 -8.33 17.61 -15.35
C ALA A 131 -7.11 17.26 -14.49
N PHE A 132 -6.44 18.27 -13.96
CA PHE A 132 -5.24 18.11 -13.12
C PHE A 132 -5.58 18.46 -11.69
N LEU A 133 -5.21 17.58 -10.77
CA LEU A 133 -5.47 17.76 -9.35
C LEU A 133 -4.50 18.70 -8.68
N SER A 134 -4.95 19.37 -7.63
CA SER A 134 -4.01 19.87 -6.65
C SER A 134 -3.34 18.70 -5.92
N PRO A 135 -2.04 18.80 -5.57
CA PRO A 135 -1.39 17.76 -4.77
C PRO A 135 -2.15 17.49 -3.49
N ALA A 136 -2.33 16.22 -3.18
CA ALA A 136 -3.14 15.78 -2.05
C ALA A 136 -2.49 16.20 -0.71
N PRO A 137 -3.24 16.69 0.29
CA PRO A 137 -2.66 17.20 1.53
C PRO A 137 -1.97 16.09 2.33
N LEU A 138 -0.79 16.37 2.88
CA LEU A 138 -0.05 15.43 3.72
C LEU A 138 -0.70 15.33 5.10
N ASP A 139 -1.34 14.20 5.39
CA ASP A 139 -1.87 13.89 6.72
C ASP A 139 -0.95 12.95 7.52
N PRO A 140 -0.91 13.07 8.86
CA PRO A 140 -0.05 12.26 9.73
C PRO A 140 -0.23 10.75 9.55
N LEU A 141 -1.46 10.28 9.35
CA LEU A 141 -1.75 8.85 9.18
C LEU A 141 -1.13 8.30 7.89
N SER A 142 -1.26 9.02 6.78
CA SER A 142 -0.68 8.64 5.49
C SER A 142 0.84 8.51 5.55
N LEU A 143 1.51 9.36 6.34
CA LEU A 143 2.95 9.25 6.59
C LEU A 143 3.29 8.00 7.39
N LEU A 144 2.55 7.72 8.47
CA LEU A 144 2.74 6.51 9.27
C LEU A 144 2.54 5.23 8.45
N MET A 145 1.60 5.25 7.50
CA MET A 145 1.33 4.13 6.60
C MET A 145 2.45 3.89 5.57
N VAL A 146 3.16 4.94 5.14
CA VAL A 146 4.20 4.82 4.09
C VAL A 146 5.60 4.66 4.67
N LEU A 147 5.84 5.09 5.92
CA LEU A 147 7.12 4.96 6.61
C LEU A 147 7.70 3.52 6.61
N PRO A 148 6.90 2.43 6.68
CA PRO A 148 7.40 1.07 6.53
C PRO A 148 8.01 0.75 5.16
N GLU A 149 7.63 1.45 4.08
CA GLU A 149 7.99 1.04 2.72
C GLU A 149 9.50 1.13 2.42
N PRO A 150 10.22 2.23 2.74
CA PRO A 150 11.68 2.25 2.58
C PRO A 150 12.39 1.15 3.38
N PHE A 151 11.87 0.84 4.58
CA PHE A 151 12.44 -0.21 5.42
C PHE A 151 12.16 -1.61 4.86
N LEU A 152 10.97 -1.84 4.30
CA LEU A 152 10.61 -3.06 3.57
C LEU A 152 11.52 -3.28 2.36
N LEU A 153 11.77 -2.24 1.56
CA LEU A 153 12.65 -2.31 0.40
C LEU A 153 14.09 -2.66 0.81
N TRP A 154 14.58 -2.09 1.91
CA TRP A 154 15.88 -2.46 2.48
C TRP A 154 15.90 -3.93 2.95
N LEU A 155 14.84 -4.40 3.61
CA LEU A 155 14.73 -5.81 4.03
C LEU A 155 14.70 -6.76 2.83
N PHE A 156 13.97 -6.43 1.77
CA PHE A 156 13.94 -7.21 0.53
C PHE A 156 15.32 -7.25 -0.13
N TRP A 157 16.02 -6.11 -0.20
CA TRP A 157 17.37 -6.06 -0.77
C TRP A 157 18.36 -6.93 0.01
N ARG A 158 18.27 -6.93 1.34
CA ARG A 158 19.13 -7.73 2.23
C ARG A 158 18.90 -9.24 2.11
N HIS A 159 17.66 -9.67 1.85
CA HIS A 159 17.27 -11.08 1.78
C HIS A 159 16.90 -11.52 0.37
N ARG A 160 17.59 -10.96 -0.64
CA ARG A 160 17.42 -11.42 -2.02
C ARG A 160 17.73 -12.94 -2.13
N PRO A 161 16.90 -13.71 -2.85
CA PRO A 161 17.18 -15.12 -3.12
C PRO A 161 18.38 -15.32 -4.04
#